data_AF-A0A259S4Y7-F1
#
_entry.id   AF-A0A259S4Y7-F1
#
_cell.length_a   1.000
_cell.length_b   1.000
_cell.length_c   1.000
_cell.angle_alpha   90.00
_cell.angle_beta   90.00
_cell.angle_gamma   90.00
#
_symmetry.space_group_name_H-M   'P 1'
#
loop_
_entity.id
_entity.type
_entity.pdbx_description
1 polymer ?
#
loop_
_entity_poly.entity_id
_entity_poly.type
_entity_poly.pdbx_seq_one_letter_code
_entity_poly.pdbx_strand_id
1 'polypeptide(L)'
;MIAMDPVLSPFTGWGRAQWEAVADDWLSQVRRHASPEGALPRLPGRITGDGPRREGMEAVGRSFLLAAPRIAGAEDPGDPVVQGHLEYYSRALLAGTRPGGAEEWPRGVSCRLPLTGITNSIVEAANVAFSLHVSRDRLWSGLTRPEQLQIADWLRHHARCEVWQNNWQL
;
A
#
# COMPACT_ATOMS: atom_id res chain seq x y z
N MET A 1 23.24 14.82 -10.57
CA MET A 1 23.49 13.93 -9.41
C MET A 1 22.98 14.64 -8.17
N ILE A 2 22.25 13.94 -7.29
CA ILE A 2 21.73 14.51 -6.03
C ILE A 2 22.91 14.78 -5.10
N ALA A 3 22.98 15.97 -4.51
CA ALA A 3 24.08 16.38 -3.63
C ALA A 3 24.08 15.58 -2.32
N MET A 4 25.25 15.11 -1.91
CA MET A 4 25.45 14.32 -0.68
C MET A 4 25.67 15.24 0.53
N ASP A 5 25.25 14.78 1.71
CA ASP A 5 25.44 15.45 3.01
C ASP A 5 26.17 14.53 4.02
N PRO A 6 27.51 14.60 4.07
CA PRO A 6 28.30 13.82 5.04
C PRO A 6 28.22 14.37 6.48
N VAL A 7 27.64 15.56 6.70
CA VAL A 7 27.40 16.07 8.07
C VAL A 7 26.14 15.42 8.64
N LEU A 8 25.06 15.36 7.86
CA LEU A 8 23.80 14.71 8.25
C LEU A 8 23.94 13.19 8.36
N SER A 9 24.59 12.57 7.37
CA SER A 9 24.79 11.12 7.31
C SER A 9 26.27 10.78 7.06
N PRO A 10 27.10 10.65 8.12
CA PRO A 10 28.56 10.51 7.98
C PRO A 10 29.05 9.30 7.18
N PHE A 11 28.25 8.22 7.13
CA PHE A 11 28.66 6.96 6.49
C PHE A 11 28.18 6.81 5.05
N THR A 12 26.99 7.31 4.72
CA THR A 12 26.39 7.19 3.39
C THR A 12 26.44 8.50 2.61
N GLY A 13 26.43 9.64 3.32
CA GLY A 13 26.16 10.96 2.78
C GLY A 13 24.70 11.17 2.35
N TRP A 14 23.78 10.25 2.66
CA TRP A 14 22.41 10.32 2.16
C TRP A 14 21.56 11.25 3.01
N GLY A 15 20.87 12.19 2.36
CA GLY A 15 19.82 13.01 2.93
C GLY A 15 18.45 12.61 2.38
N ARG A 16 17.45 13.47 2.64
CA ARG A 16 16.06 13.29 2.20
C ARG A 16 15.95 13.00 0.70
N ALA A 17 16.62 13.79 -0.13
CA ALA A 17 16.51 13.69 -1.58
C ALA A 17 16.98 12.33 -2.13
N GLN A 18 18.01 11.72 -1.54
CA GLN A 18 18.44 10.37 -1.90
C GLN A 18 17.38 9.33 -1.54
N TRP A 19 16.80 9.42 -0.34
CA TRP A 19 15.77 8.49 0.10
C TRP A 19 14.46 8.63 -0.70
N GLU A 20 14.08 9.86 -1.05
CA GLU A 20 12.92 10.12 -1.92
C GLU A 20 13.17 9.55 -3.33
N ALA A 21 14.37 9.71 -3.89
CA ALA A 21 14.70 9.13 -5.20
C ALA A 21 14.65 7.60 -5.20
N VAL A 22 15.16 6.94 -4.14
CA VAL A 22 15.05 5.48 -4.00
C VAL A 22 13.60 5.04 -3.85
N ALA A 23 12.81 5.78 -3.06
CA ALA A 23 11.39 5.49 -2.89
C ALA A 23 10.65 5.61 -4.24
N ASP A 24 10.89 6.68 -4.98
CA ASP A 24 10.25 6.93 -6.26
C ASP A 24 10.63 5.87 -7.31
N ASP A 25 11.88 5.40 -7.32
CA ASP A 25 12.31 4.28 -8.16
C ASP A 25 11.59 2.97 -7.80
N TRP A 26 11.60 2.56 -6.53
CA TRP A 26 10.94 1.32 -6.09
C TRP A 26 9.44 1.33 -6.37
N LEU A 27 8.77 2.47 -6.11
CA LEU A 27 7.35 2.65 -6.39
C LEU A 27 7.06 2.67 -7.90
N SER A 28 8.00 3.16 -8.73
CA SER A 28 7.89 3.07 -10.18
C SER A 28 7.86 1.62 -10.68
N GLN A 29 8.60 0.71 -10.03
CA GLN A 29 8.59 -0.72 -10.40
C GLN A 29 7.23 -1.37 -10.13
N VAL A 30 6.59 -1.04 -9.00
CA VAL A 30 5.24 -1.55 -8.69
C VAL A 30 4.24 -1.10 -9.76
N ARG A 31 4.27 0.19 -10.13
CA ARG A 31 3.39 0.75 -11.16
C ARG A 31 3.65 0.18 -12.55
N ARG A 32 4.92 -0.05 -12.91
CA ARG A 32 5.31 -0.67 -14.19
C ARG A 32 4.67 -2.05 -14.38
N HIS A 33 4.44 -2.76 -13.28
CA HIS A 33 3.87 -4.10 -13.26
C HIS A 33 2.40 -4.13 -12.82
N ALA A 34 1.73 -2.98 -12.78
CA ALA A 34 0.34 -2.86 -12.37
C ALA A 34 -0.60 -3.64 -13.32
N SER A 35 -1.65 -4.22 -12.74
CA SER A 35 -2.85 -4.65 -13.47
C SER A 35 -3.62 -3.44 -14.05
N PRO A 36 -4.62 -3.64 -14.92
CA PRO A 36 -5.38 -2.54 -15.54
C PRO A 36 -5.92 -1.49 -14.56
N GLU A 37 -6.50 -1.91 -13.42
CA GLU A 37 -6.94 -0.98 -12.37
C GLU A 37 -5.85 -0.75 -11.29
N GLY A 38 -4.81 -1.57 -11.30
CA GLY A 38 -3.61 -1.43 -10.49
C GLY A 38 -3.66 -2.09 -9.11
N ALA A 39 -4.75 -2.79 -8.78
CA ALA A 39 -4.89 -3.47 -7.49
C ALA A 39 -4.16 -4.81 -7.42
N LEU A 40 -3.77 -5.39 -8.57
CA LEU A 40 -3.09 -6.67 -8.66
C LEU A 40 -1.75 -6.58 -9.42
N PRO A 41 -0.75 -5.81 -8.97
CA PRO A 41 0.56 -5.77 -9.61
C PRO A 41 1.19 -7.15 -9.68
N ARG A 42 1.78 -7.48 -10.83
CA ARG A 42 2.46 -8.77 -11.07
C ARG A 42 3.95 -8.56 -11.27
N LEU A 43 4.66 -8.55 -10.15
CA LEU A 43 6.12 -8.40 -10.14
C LEU A 43 6.80 -9.63 -10.81
N PRO A 44 7.95 -9.45 -11.49
CA PRO A 44 8.70 -10.56 -12.06
C PRO A 44 9.16 -11.53 -10.96
N GLY A 45 9.03 -12.83 -11.21
CA GLY A 45 9.46 -13.86 -10.27
C GLY A 45 8.51 -15.06 -10.23
N ARG A 46 8.79 -15.98 -9.30
CA ARG A 46 7.91 -17.13 -9.06
C ARG A 46 6.71 -16.67 -8.25
N ILE A 47 5.52 -17.01 -8.73
CA ILE A 47 4.30 -16.96 -7.92
C ILE A 47 4.43 -18.05 -6.85
N THR A 48 4.28 -17.64 -5.60
CA THR A 48 4.19 -18.49 -4.41
C THR A 48 2.90 -19.33 -4.46
N GLY A 49 2.77 -20.29 -3.54
CA GLY A 49 1.53 -21.10 -3.44
C GLY A 49 0.27 -20.31 -3.09
N ASP A 50 0.42 -19.00 -2.90
CA ASP A 50 -0.57 -18.09 -2.35
C ASP A 50 -1.47 -17.44 -3.41
N GLY A 51 -1.03 -17.52 -4.67
CA GLY A 51 -1.79 -17.11 -5.83
C GLY A 51 -1.74 -15.60 -6.13
N PRO A 52 -2.01 -15.23 -7.40
CA PRO A 52 -1.74 -13.89 -7.93
C PRO A 52 -2.59 -12.79 -7.29
N ARG A 53 -3.81 -13.09 -6.85
CA ARG A 53 -4.68 -12.09 -6.18
C ARG A 53 -4.09 -11.65 -4.85
N ARG A 54 -3.59 -12.60 -4.08
CA ARG A 54 -3.01 -12.34 -2.77
C ARG A 54 -1.68 -11.62 -2.91
N GLU A 55 -0.81 -12.08 -3.81
CA GLU A 55 0.46 -11.42 -4.09
C GLU A 55 0.28 -9.98 -4.58
N GLY A 56 -0.72 -9.73 -5.43
CA GLY A 56 -1.06 -8.38 -5.89
C GLY A 56 -1.51 -7.46 -4.75
N MET A 57 -2.39 -7.95 -3.87
CA MET A 57 -2.79 -7.23 -2.66
C MET A 57 -1.58 -6.92 -1.75
N GLU A 58 -0.69 -7.89 -1.52
CA GLU A 58 0.53 -7.69 -0.74
C GLU A 58 1.46 -6.65 -1.40
N ALA A 59 1.60 -6.67 -2.73
CA ALA A 59 2.40 -5.71 -3.46
C ALA A 59 1.87 -4.28 -3.29
N VAL A 60 0.54 -4.08 -3.35
CA VAL A 60 -0.07 -2.76 -3.09
C VAL A 60 0.07 -2.37 -1.63
N GLY A 61 -0.33 -3.22 -0.69
CA GLY A 61 -0.31 -2.92 0.75
C GLY A 61 1.08 -2.55 1.26
N ARG A 62 2.11 -3.33 0.91
CA ARG A 62 3.48 -3.09 1.38
C ARG A 62 4.16 -1.92 0.70
N SER A 63 3.94 -1.74 -0.60
CA SER A 63 4.47 -0.55 -1.28
C SER A 63 3.80 0.72 -0.78
N PHE A 64 2.54 0.65 -0.36
CA PHE A 64 1.84 1.82 0.19
C PHE A 64 2.47 2.33 1.50
N LEU A 65 3.09 1.45 2.32
CA LEU A 65 3.86 1.86 3.50
C LEU A 65 5.01 2.82 3.14
N LEU A 66 5.58 2.69 1.94
CA LEU A 66 6.63 3.57 1.44
C LEU A 66 6.03 4.82 0.75
N ALA A 67 4.96 4.65 -0.01
CA ALA A 67 4.33 5.76 -0.71
C ALA A 67 3.64 6.76 0.22
N ALA A 68 3.02 6.30 1.31
CA ALA A 68 2.30 7.17 2.23
C ALA A 68 3.16 8.29 2.84
N PRO A 69 4.35 8.02 3.43
CA PRO A 69 5.22 9.09 3.92
C PRO A 69 5.79 9.94 2.77
N ARG A 70 6.06 9.35 1.59
CA ARG A 70 6.49 10.12 0.41
C ARG A 70 5.42 11.10 -0.07
N ILE A 71 4.14 10.72 0.00
CA ILE A 71 2.99 11.58 -0.30
C ILE A 71 2.82 12.65 0.78
N ALA A 72 2.80 12.25 2.05
CA ALA A 72 2.53 13.14 3.17
C ALA A 72 3.63 14.20 3.36
N GLY A 73 4.89 13.81 3.15
CA GLY A 73 6.06 14.63 3.37
C GLY A 73 6.52 15.48 2.18
N ALA A 74 5.78 15.47 1.05
CA ALA A 74 6.13 16.25 -0.12
C ALA A 74 5.91 17.75 0.11
N GLU A 75 6.92 18.57 -0.13
CA GLU A 75 6.85 20.03 0.09
C GLU A 75 5.88 20.70 -0.89
N ASP A 76 5.94 20.31 -2.17
CA ASP A 76 5.02 20.76 -3.20
C ASP A 76 3.82 19.80 -3.32
N PRO A 77 2.58 20.23 -3.02
CA PRO A 77 1.40 19.44 -3.30
C PRO A 77 1.22 19.11 -4.79
N GLY A 78 1.75 19.93 -5.70
CA GLY A 78 1.68 19.77 -7.15
C GLY A 78 2.78 18.91 -7.76
N ASP A 79 3.69 18.32 -6.96
CA ASP A 79 4.76 17.44 -7.47
C ASP A 79 4.16 16.31 -8.35
N PRO A 80 4.49 16.25 -9.65
CA PRO A 80 3.92 15.26 -10.56
C PRO A 80 4.17 13.80 -10.12
N VAL A 81 5.29 13.53 -9.45
CA VAL A 81 5.60 12.18 -8.95
C VAL A 81 4.65 11.80 -7.83
N VAL A 82 4.37 12.75 -6.93
CA VAL A 82 3.43 12.58 -5.82
C VAL A 82 2.00 12.46 -6.31
N GLN A 83 1.61 13.27 -7.30
CA GLN A 83 0.30 13.16 -7.95
C GLN A 83 0.13 11.77 -8.59
N GLY A 84 1.17 11.27 -9.28
CA GLY A 84 1.15 9.91 -9.83
C GLY A 84 1.07 8.80 -8.76
N HIS A 85 1.61 9.02 -7.55
CA HIS A 85 1.42 8.09 -6.42
C HIS A 85 -0.02 8.17 -5.90
N LEU A 86 -0.56 9.37 -5.68
CA LEU A 86 -1.93 9.59 -5.22
C LEU A 86 -2.96 8.94 -6.15
N GLU A 87 -2.85 9.18 -7.45
CA GLU A 87 -3.72 8.60 -8.47
C GLU A 87 -3.65 7.07 -8.48
N TYR A 88 -2.43 6.50 -8.47
CA TYR A 88 -2.23 5.06 -8.48
C TYR A 88 -2.84 4.39 -7.25
N TYR A 89 -2.49 4.86 -6.04
CA TYR A 89 -2.96 4.22 -4.81
C TYR A 89 -4.46 4.42 -4.59
N SER A 90 -5.03 5.58 -4.96
CA SER A 90 -6.48 5.77 -4.89
C SER A 90 -7.20 4.78 -5.80
N ARG A 91 -6.77 4.63 -7.06
CA ARG A 91 -7.36 3.68 -8.01
C ARG A 91 -7.19 2.23 -7.55
N ALA A 92 -5.99 1.84 -7.12
CA ALA A 92 -5.68 0.48 -6.68
C ALA A 92 -6.50 0.08 -5.44
N LEU A 93 -6.63 0.99 -4.45
CA LEU A 93 -7.45 0.76 -3.27
C LEU A 93 -8.93 0.59 -3.63
N LEU A 94 -9.44 1.42 -4.54
CA LEU A 94 -10.84 1.34 -4.98
C LEU A 94 -11.14 0.10 -5.79
N ALA A 95 -10.21 -0.36 -6.64
CA ALA A 95 -10.38 -1.60 -7.37
C ALA A 95 -10.26 -2.83 -6.46
N GLY A 96 -9.27 -2.84 -5.56
CA GLY A 96 -9.02 -3.94 -4.63
C GLY A 96 -10.11 -4.14 -3.59
N THR A 97 -10.74 -3.05 -3.13
CA THR A 97 -11.80 -3.12 -2.11
C THR A 97 -13.21 -3.24 -2.67
N ARG A 98 -13.38 -3.25 -4.01
CA ARG A 98 -14.69 -3.34 -4.67
C ARG A 98 -15.23 -4.77 -4.65
N PRO A 99 -16.37 -5.02 -3.97
CA PRO A 99 -16.98 -6.36 -3.96
C PRO A 99 -17.38 -6.83 -5.35
N GLY A 100 -16.99 -8.05 -5.73
CA GLY A 100 -17.26 -8.63 -7.04
C GLY A 100 -16.46 -8.00 -8.19
N GLY A 101 -15.51 -7.12 -7.91
CA GLY A 101 -14.65 -6.49 -8.91
C GLY A 101 -13.67 -7.48 -9.55
N ALA A 102 -13.24 -7.20 -10.78
CA ALA A 102 -12.26 -8.04 -11.49
C ALA A 102 -10.95 -8.18 -10.68
N GLU A 103 -10.53 -7.11 -10.01
CA GLU A 103 -9.31 -7.02 -9.21
C GLU A 103 -9.57 -7.08 -7.69
N GLU A 104 -10.73 -7.57 -7.24
CA GLU A 104 -11.07 -7.67 -5.81
C GLU A 104 -10.00 -8.45 -5.02
N TRP A 105 -9.65 -7.89 -3.87
CA TRP A 105 -8.74 -8.47 -2.89
C TRP A 105 -9.43 -9.48 -1.97
N PRO A 106 -8.75 -10.57 -1.60
CA PRO A 106 -9.30 -11.54 -0.68
C PRO A 106 -9.52 -10.93 0.70
N ARG A 107 -10.67 -11.24 1.32
CA ARG A 107 -10.90 -10.97 2.73
C ARG A 107 -10.23 -12.04 3.59
N GLY A 108 -9.64 -11.61 4.70
CA GLY A 108 -9.00 -12.49 5.65
C GLY A 108 -9.98 -13.25 6.54
N VAL A 109 -9.52 -14.35 7.12
CA VAL A 109 -10.19 -15.09 8.21
C VAL A 109 -9.38 -14.95 9.49
N SER A 110 -10.06 -15.08 10.63
CA SER A 110 -9.41 -15.10 11.95
C SER A 110 -8.30 -16.15 12.01
N CYS A 111 -7.15 -15.75 12.55
CA CYS A 111 -5.99 -16.59 12.86
C CYS A 111 -6.28 -17.53 14.04
N ARG A 112 -7.13 -18.53 13.81
CA ARG A 112 -7.53 -19.56 14.79
C ARG A 112 -7.49 -20.93 14.14
N LEU A 113 -7.17 -21.97 14.93
CA LEU A 113 -7.21 -23.36 14.48
C LEU A 113 -8.65 -23.95 14.56
N PRO A 114 -9.05 -24.79 13.60
CA PRO A 114 -8.35 -25.10 12.36
C PRO A 114 -8.37 -23.90 11.40
N LEU A 115 -7.25 -23.70 10.67
CA LEU A 115 -7.18 -22.60 9.72
C LEU A 115 -8.01 -22.91 8.48
N THR A 116 -8.98 -22.04 8.16
CA THR A 116 -9.97 -22.28 7.10
C THR A 116 -9.86 -21.31 5.92
N GLY A 117 -8.82 -20.48 5.88
CA GLY A 117 -8.68 -19.46 4.84
C GLY A 117 -7.43 -18.61 4.94
N ILE A 118 -7.49 -17.46 4.28
CA ILE A 118 -6.37 -16.53 4.08
C ILE A 118 -6.24 -15.63 5.32
N THR A 119 -5.04 -15.48 5.88
CA THR A 119 -4.82 -14.66 7.10
C THR A 119 -3.99 -13.42 6.85
N ASN A 120 -3.12 -13.43 5.84
CA ASN A 120 -2.23 -12.31 5.52
C ASN A 120 -3.00 -11.05 5.09
N SER A 121 -4.24 -11.18 4.58
CA SER A 121 -5.09 -10.01 4.29
C SER A 121 -5.28 -9.10 5.50
N ILE A 122 -5.21 -9.64 6.73
CA ILE A 122 -5.28 -8.84 7.95
C ILE A 122 -4.03 -7.95 8.11
N VAL A 123 -2.84 -8.51 7.83
CA VAL A 123 -1.57 -7.76 7.85
C VAL A 123 -1.59 -6.66 6.80
N GLU A 124 -2.03 -6.97 5.58
CA GLU A 124 -2.11 -5.98 4.51
C GLU A 124 -3.19 -4.93 4.78
N ALA A 125 -4.29 -5.29 5.45
CA ALA A 125 -5.28 -4.31 5.91
C ALA A 125 -4.71 -3.31 6.92
N ALA A 126 -3.89 -3.78 7.84
CA ALA A 126 -3.21 -2.90 8.79
C ALA A 126 -2.15 -2.02 8.09
N ASN A 127 -1.44 -2.53 7.06
CA ASN A 127 -0.57 -1.70 6.22
C ASN A 127 -1.34 -0.59 5.50
N VAL A 128 -2.48 -0.92 4.89
CA VAL A 128 -3.36 0.04 4.22
C VAL A 128 -3.89 1.08 5.20
N ALA A 129 -4.41 0.67 6.35
CA ALA A 129 -4.95 1.59 7.35
C ALA A 129 -3.89 2.57 7.86
N PHE A 130 -2.69 2.08 8.20
CA PHE A 130 -1.57 2.93 8.61
C PHE A 130 -1.21 3.94 7.51
N SER A 131 -1.09 3.47 6.27
CA SER A 131 -0.72 4.29 5.13
C SER A 131 -1.78 5.36 4.81
N LEU A 132 -3.06 5.02 4.91
CA LEU A 132 -4.17 5.98 4.83
C LEU A 132 -4.10 7.03 5.94
N HIS A 133 -3.76 6.63 7.17
CA HIS A 133 -3.63 7.56 8.28
C HIS A 133 -2.44 8.53 8.09
N VAL A 134 -1.29 8.02 7.65
CA VAL A 134 -0.08 8.82 7.38
C VAL A 134 -0.33 9.81 6.25
N SER A 135 -1.01 9.39 5.18
CA SER A 135 -1.29 10.22 4.00
C SER A 135 -2.66 10.92 4.03
N ARG A 136 -3.33 10.97 5.19
CA ARG A 136 -4.77 11.32 5.32
C ARG A 136 -5.13 12.67 4.71
N ASP A 137 -4.26 13.67 4.86
CA ASP A 137 -4.55 15.04 4.46
C ASP A 137 -4.50 15.23 2.93
N ARG A 138 -3.96 14.24 2.21
CA ARG A 138 -3.86 14.26 0.74
C ARG A 138 -4.66 13.15 0.07
N LEU A 139 -4.50 11.90 0.52
CA LEU A 139 -5.15 10.76 -0.12
C LEU A 139 -6.56 10.57 0.42
N TRP A 140 -6.72 10.37 1.73
CA TRP A 140 -8.03 10.11 2.33
C TRP A 140 -9.01 11.28 2.15
N SER A 141 -8.53 12.52 2.34
CA SER A 141 -9.29 13.75 2.12
C SER A 141 -9.71 13.96 0.67
N GLY A 142 -8.95 13.43 -0.29
CA GLY A 142 -9.25 13.50 -1.73
C GLY A 142 -10.31 12.49 -2.19
N LEU A 143 -10.62 11.47 -1.39
CA LEU A 143 -11.65 10.49 -1.71
C LEU A 143 -13.05 11.03 -1.42
N THR A 144 -13.99 10.67 -2.28
CA THR A 144 -15.42 10.91 -2.04
C THR A 144 -15.93 10.08 -0.86
N ARG A 145 -17.06 10.47 -0.28
CA ARG A 145 -17.66 9.73 0.84
C ARG A 145 -17.99 8.26 0.49
N PRO A 146 -18.55 7.92 -0.69
CA PRO A 146 -18.77 6.53 -1.07
C PRO A 146 -17.48 5.71 -1.16
N GLU A 147 -16.41 6.30 -1.70
CA GLU A 147 -15.08 5.68 -1.81
C GLU A 147 -14.46 5.40 -0.44
N GLN A 148 -14.53 6.37 0.46
CA GLN A 148 -14.10 6.20 1.86
C GLN A 148 -14.88 5.08 2.55
N LEU A 149 -16.20 4.98 2.34
CA LEU A 149 -17.02 3.93 2.93
C LEU A 149 -16.66 2.54 2.38
N GLN A 150 -16.44 2.41 1.07
CA GLN A 150 -16.02 1.15 0.45
C GLN A 150 -14.72 0.63 1.06
N ILE A 151 -13.70 1.48 1.15
CA ILE A 151 -12.41 1.11 1.75
C ILE A 151 -12.58 0.81 3.24
N ALA A 152 -13.34 1.64 3.97
CA ALA A 152 -13.60 1.44 5.40
C ALA A 152 -14.31 0.11 5.68
N ASP A 153 -15.22 -0.34 4.81
CA ASP A 153 -15.92 -1.62 5.01
C ASP A 153 -15.02 -2.83 4.76
N TRP A 154 -14.02 -2.70 3.88
CA TRP A 154 -12.96 -3.70 3.76
C TRP A 154 -12.05 -3.71 5.00
N LEU A 155 -11.66 -2.54 5.53
CA LEU A 155 -10.85 -2.45 6.75
C LEU A 155 -11.59 -2.94 8.00
N ARG A 156 -12.86 -2.57 8.19
CA ARG A 156 -13.71 -2.98 9.32
C ARG A 156 -13.88 -4.48 9.44
N HIS A 157 -13.88 -5.20 8.31
CA HIS A 157 -13.88 -6.67 8.32
C HIS A 157 -12.64 -7.20 9.02
N HIS A 158 -11.46 -6.72 8.62
CA HIS A 158 -10.19 -7.20 9.15
C HIS A 158 -9.95 -6.79 10.60
N ALA A 159 -10.43 -5.61 11.01
CA ALA A 159 -10.39 -5.14 12.40
C ALA A 159 -11.21 -6.04 13.38
N ARG A 160 -12.05 -6.94 12.86
CA ARG A 160 -12.83 -7.90 13.67
C ARG A 160 -12.22 -9.30 13.68
N CYS A 161 -11.16 -9.55 12.92
CA CYS A 161 -10.51 -10.85 12.87
C CYS A 161 -9.58 -11.04 14.06
N GLU A 162 -9.53 -12.26 14.58
CA GLU A 162 -8.47 -12.65 15.51
C GLU A 162 -7.15 -12.80 14.77
N VAL A 163 -6.05 -12.54 15.46
CA VAL A 163 -4.73 -12.35 14.86
C VAL A 163 -3.69 -13.02 15.76
N TRP A 164 -2.65 -13.59 15.14
CA TRP A 164 -1.53 -14.12 15.91
C TRP A 164 -0.84 -12.98 16.68
N GLN A 165 -0.41 -13.26 17.91
CA GLN A 165 0.13 -12.23 18.82
C GLN A 165 1.36 -11.49 18.26
N ASN A 166 2.09 -12.10 17.33
CA ASN A 166 3.27 -11.54 16.69
C ASN A 166 2.99 -10.81 15.36
N ASN A 167 1.73 -10.75 14.92
CA ASN A 167 1.38 -10.12 13.65
C ASN A 167 1.10 -8.63 13.82
N TRP A 168 1.26 -7.89 12.73
CA TRP A 168 0.75 -6.53 12.54
C TRP A 168 -0.78 -6.56 12.46
N GLN A 169 -1.47 -5.72 13.24
CA GLN A 169 -2.93 -5.79 13.46
C GLN A 169 -3.55 -4.39 13.32
N LEU A 170 -4.84 -4.37 12.95
CA LEU A 170 -5.66 -3.16 12.81
C LEU A 170 -6.54 -2.94 14.04
#